data_AF-A0A257YA94-F1
#
_entry.id   AF-A0A257YA94-F1
#
_cell.length_a   1.000
_cell.length_b   1.000
_cell.length_c   1.000
_cell.angle_alpha   90.00
_cell.angle_beta   90.00
_cell.angle_gamma   90.00
#
_symmetry.space_group_name_H-M   'P 1'
#
loop_
_entity.id
_entity.type
_entity.pdbx_description
1 polymer ?
#
loop_
_entity_poly.entity_id
_entity_poly.type
_entity_poly.pdbx_seq_one_letter_code
_entity_poly.pdbx_strand_id
1 'polypeptide(L)'
;MGGFGTGVALVAVRAPNGAAHGMIINSLTSVSLNPPIMLWCLARTSSVFDIYTQVEAFSLNILRSDDHEVARAYSRRGADRILPLDQVCTMETGAPVLAAAVAS
;
A
#
# COMPACT_ATOMS: atom_id res chain seq x y z
N MET A 1 -6.57 -1.49 17.75
CA MET A 1 -7.72 -2.30 17.29
C MET A 1 -7.35 -3.79 17.14
N GLY A 2 -6.53 -4.37 18.03
CA GLY A 2 -5.98 -5.72 17.82
C GLY A 2 -6.95 -6.89 18.00
N GLY A 3 -8.19 -6.64 18.44
CA GLY A 3 -9.23 -7.67 18.62
C GLY A 3 -10.20 -7.82 17.45
N PHE A 4 -10.08 -7.00 16.41
CA PHE A 4 -10.92 -7.07 15.21
C PHE A 4 -10.07 -7.57 14.04
N GLY A 5 -10.39 -8.75 13.50
CA GLY A 5 -9.68 -9.33 12.38
C GLY A 5 -9.91 -8.53 11.11
N THR A 6 -8.84 -8.02 10.50
CA THR A 6 -8.87 -7.39 9.18
C THR A 6 -7.91 -8.08 8.23
N GLY A 7 -8.15 -7.95 6.93
CA GLY A 7 -7.16 -8.29 5.93
C GLY A 7 -5.94 -7.36 6.01
N VAL A 8 -4.83 -7.81 5.42
CA VAL A 8 -3.61 -7.00 5.27
C VAL A 8 -3.53 -6.53 3.82
N ALA A 9 -3.32 -5.23 3.64
CA ALA A 9 -3.11 -4.64 2.33
C ALA A 9 -1.81 -3.85 2.31
N LEU A 10 -1.23 -3.70 1.12
CA LEU A 10 -0.10 -2.84 0.84
C LEU A 10 -0.60 -1.67 -0.01
N VAL A 11 -0.46 -0.45 0.52
CA VAL A 11 -0.63 0.77 -0.27
C VAL A 11 0.67 1.02 -1.01
N ALA A 12 0.63 1.18 -2.33
CA ALA A 12 1.82 1.50 -3.10
C ALA A 12 1.68 2.83 -3.85
N VAL A 13 2.76 3.59 -3.92
CA VAL A 13 2.85 4.89 -4.57
C VAL A 13 4.15 5.01 -5.36
N ARG A 14 4.15 5.85 -6.39
CA ARG A 14 5.38 6.25 -7.06
C ARG A 14 5.87 7.56 -6.45
N ALA A 15 6.99 7.51 -5.73
CA ALA A 15 7.57 8.68 -5.11
C ALA A 15 8.09 9.68 -6.17
N PRO A 16 8.28 10.97 -5.81
CA PRO A 16 8.77 11.99 -6.76
C PRO A 16 10.13 11.67 -7.41
N ASN A 17 10.96 10.86 -6.76
CA ASN A 17 12.23 10.38 -7.31
C ASN A 17 12.07 9.17 -8.27
N GLY A 18 10.83 8.75 -8.56
CA GLY A 18 10.49 7.63 -9.43
C GLY A 18 10.44 6.26 -8.75
N ALA A 19 10.90 6.14 -7.48
CA ALA A 19 10.92 4.87 -6.76
C ALA A 19 9.50 4.39 -6.43
N ALA A 20 9.27 3.08 -6.52
CA ALA A 20 8.03 2.47 -6.05
C ALA A 20 8.12 2.27 -4.53
N HIS A 21 7.22 2.90 -3.78
CA HIS A 21 7.16 2.77 -2.32
C HIS A 21 5.92 1.98 -1.89
N GLY A 22 6.08 1.08 -0.92
CA GLY A 22 5.00 0.26 -0.34
C GLY A 22 4.85 0.45 1.17
N MET A 23 3.63 0.42 1.67
CA MET A 23 3.33 0.50 3.10
C MET A 23 2.21 -0.47 3.48
N ILE A 24 2.47 -1.29 4.50
CA ILE A 24 1.45 -2.19 5.03
C ILE A 24 0.42 -1.40 5.84
N ILE A 25 -0.85 -1.67 5.55
CA ILE A 25 -2.00 -1.15 6.27
C ILE A 25 -2.93 -2.30 6.65
N ASN A 26 -3.64 -2.12 7.74
CA ASN A 26 -4.73 -3.00 8.18
C ASN A 26 -6.01 -2.20 8.50
N SER A 27 -6.06 -0.92 8.11
CA SER A 27 -7.16 0.02 8.34
C SER A 27 -8.06 0.18 7.11
N LEU A 28 -7.95 -0.71 6.12
CA LEU A 28 -8.69 -0.62 4.86
C LEU A 28 -10.18 -0.87 5.09
N THR A 29 -11.03 0.00 4.56
CA THR A 29 -12.49 -0.08 4.69
C THR A 29 -13.16 0.28 3.36
N SER A 30 -14.18 -0.48 2.95
CA SER A 30 -15.07 -0.09 1.85
C SER A 30 -16.13 0.89 2.34
N VAL A 31 -16.28 2.03 1.65
CA VAL A 31 -17.17 3.12 2.04
C VAL A 31 -18.39 3.19 1.14
N SER A 32 -18.22 3.02 -0.17
CA SER A 32 -19.31 3.08 -1.14
C SER A 32 -19.00 2.22 -2.36
N LEU A 33 -20.04 1.63 -2.96
CA LEU A 33 -19.95 0.90 -4.22
C LEU A 33 -20.30 1.77 -5.43
N ASN A 34 -21.15 2.79 -5.25
CA ASN A 34 -21.54 3.70 -6.32
C ASN A 34 -21.67 5.15 -5.78
N PRO A 35 -20.68 6.02 -6.01
CA PRO A 35 -19.41 5.74 -6.68
C PRO A 35 -18.51 4.82 -5.84
N PRO A 36 -17.53 4.10 -6.45
CA PRO A 36 -16.62 3.24 -5.71
C PRO A 36 -15.67 4.07 -4.84
N ILE A 37 -15.76 3.92 -3.52
CA ILE A 37 -14.94 4.64 -2.54
C ILE A 37 -14.39 3.67 -1.51
N MET A 38 -13.07 3.73 -1.32
CA MET A 38 -12.34 3.02 -0.26
C MET A 38 -11.67 4.03 0.67
N LEU A 39 -11.46 3.65 1.92
CA LEU A 39 -10.78 4.45 2.94
C LEU A 39 -9.67 3.66 3.61
N TRP A 40 -8.56 4.33 3.90
CA TRP A 40 -7.49 3.85 4.75
C TRP A 40 -6.89 5.04 5.53
N CYS A 41 -6.09 4.76 6.55
CA CYS A 41 -5.59 5.77 7.47
C CYS A 41 -4.06 5.83 7.44
N LEU A 42 -3.51 7.05 7.28
CA LEU A 42 -2.09 7.32 7.40
C LEU A 42 -1.83 8.12 8.68
N ALA A 43 -0.92 7.64 9.52
CA ALA A 43 -0.48 8.39 10.68
C ALA A 43 0.30 9.65 10.25
N ARG A 44 -0.06 10.82 10.79
CA ARG A 44 0.68 12.08 10.56
C ARG A 44 2.15 12.03 11.02
N THR A 45 2.46 11.13 11.95
CA THR A 45 3.83 10.88 12.45
C THR A 45 4.58 9.84 11.62
N SER A 46 4.00 9.33 10.54
CA SER A 46 4.64 8.38 9.64
C SER A 46 5.83 9.03 8.93
N SER A 47 6.98 8.36 8.89
CA SER A 47 8.16 8.86 8.17
C SER A 47 7.95 8.99 6.67
N VAL A 48 6.89 8.38 6.13
CA VAL A 48 6.52 8.48 4.71
C VAL A 48 5.30 9.36 4.49
N PHE A 49 4.87 10.14 5.49
CA PHE A 49 3.68 10.99 5.38
C PHE A 49 3.73 11.89 4.14
N ASP A 50 4.84 12.61 3.97
CA ASP A 50 5.01 13.55 2.85
C ASP A 50 5.03 12.86 1.49
N ILE A 51 5.60 11.66 1.39
CA ILE A 51 5.63 10.90 0.13
C ILE A 51 4.20 10.55 -0.32
N TYR A 52 3.34 10.13 0.61
CA TYR A 52 2.00 9.65 0.29
C TYR A 52 0.98 10.77 0.12
N THR A 53 1.26 11.98 0.61
CA THR A 53 0.38 13.15 0.45
C THR A 53 0.72 13.99 -0.78
N GLN A 54 1.88 13.78 -1.39
CA GLN A 54 2.33 14.52 -2.58
C GLN A 54 2.06 13.80 -3.92
N VAL A 55 1.53 12.57 -3.89
CA VAL A 55 1.24 11.78 -5.09
C VAL A 55 -0.22 11.90 -5.49
N GLU A 56 -0.49 11.83 -6.79
CA GLU A 56 -1.85 11.92 -7.34
C GLU A 56 -2.60 10.58 -7.30
N ALA A 57 -1.88 9.46 -7.30
CA ALA A 57 -2.46 8.13 -7.33
C ALA A 57 -1.70 7.15 -6.42
N PHE A 58 -2.44 6.18 -5.90
CA PHE A 58 -1.93 5.03 -5.16
C PHE A 58 -2.67 3.76 -5.61
N SER A 59 -2.08 2.59 -5.34
CA SER A 59 -2.74 1.30 -5.50
C SER A 59 -2.98 0.65 -4.13
N LEU A 60 -4.00 -0.22 -4.05
CA LEU A 60 -4.33 -1.00 -2.86
C LEU A 60 -4.18 -2.49 -3.17
N ASN A 61 -3.10 -3.09 -2.68
CA ASN A 61 -2.75 -4.47 -3.01
C ASN A 61 -3.14 -5.38 -1.85
N ILE A 62 -4.15 -6.22 -2.02
CA ILE A 62 -4.57 -7.19 -1.00
C ILE A 62 -3.56 -8.33 -0.97
N LEU A 63 -2.90 -8.54 0.17
CA LEU A 63 -1.88 -9.57 0.31
C LEU A 63 -2.52 -10.96 0.50
N ARG A 64 -1.80 -11.99 0.08
CA ARG A 64 -2.18 -13.37 0.35
C ARG A 64 -1.97 -13.70 1.81
N SER A 65 -2.67 -14.72 2.32
CA SER A 65 -2.53 -15.15 3.71
C SER A 65 -1.12 -15.64 4.06
N ASP A 66 -0.36 -16.11 3.06
CA ASP A 66 1.01 -16.63 3.17
C ASP A 66 2.11 -15.54 2.98
N ASP A 67 1.76 -14.30 2.62
CA ASP A 67 2.70 -13.19 2.37
C ASP A 67 3.25 -12.54 3.66
N HIS A 68 3.56 -13.36 4.67
CA HIS A 68 4.06 -12.89 5.96
C HIS A 68 5.40 -12.15 5.85
N GLU A 69 6.26 -12.51 4.90
CA GLU A 69 7.56 -11.88 4.69
C GLU A 69 7.43 -10.48 4.11
N VAL A 70 6.58 -10.30 3.09
CA VAL A 70 6.23 -8.99 2.53
C VAL A 70 5.60 -8.12 3.62
N ALA A 71 4.62 -8.65 4.34
CA ALA A 71 3.98 -7.93 5.43
C ALA A 71 5.00 -7.48 6.49
N ARG A 72 5.96 -8.34 6.87
CA ARG A 72 7.01 -7.98 7.84
C ARG A 72 8.01 -6.97 7.31
N ALA A 73 8.42 -7.09 6.06
CA ALA A 73 9.40 -6.20 5.43
C ALA A 73 8.89 -4.75 5.38
N TYR A 74 7.64 -4.57 4.92
CA TYR A 74 7.07 -3.24 4.67
C TYR A 74 6.29 -2.65 5.87
N SER A 75 6.19 -3.38 6.99
CA SER A 75 5.59 -2.86 8.24
C SER A 75 6.59 -2.12 9.14
N ARG A 76 7.90 -2.31 8.96
CA ARG A 76 8.93 -1.74 9.85
C ARG A 76 9.07 -0.22 9.64
N ARG A 77 9.37 0.49 10.73
CA ARG A 77 9.81 1.90 10.67
C ARG A 77 11.24 1.96 10.13
N GLY A 78 11.51 2.89 9.22
CA GLY A 78 12.87 3.18 8.74
C GLY A 78 13.53 2.16 7.81
N ALA A 79 12.89 1.03 7.52
CA ALA A 79 13.37 0.10 6.49
C ALA A 79 12.96 0.62 5.10
N ASP A 80 13.85 0.49 4.12
CA ASP A 80 13.59 0.84 2.72
C ASP A 80 12.29 0.22 2.25
N ARG A 81 11.27 1.07 2.13
CA ARG A 81 9.93 0.71 1.68
C ARG A 81 9.87 0.57 0.16
N ILE A 82 11.02 0.37 -0.48
CA ILE A 82 11.15 0.38 -1.92
C ILE A 82 10.75 -1.00 -2.43
N LEU A 83 9.72 -1.04 -3.25
CA LEU A 83 9.29 -2.25 -3.94
C LEU A 83 10.26 -2.54 -5.09
N PRO A 84 10.79 -3.77 -5.20
CA PRO A 84 11.62 -4.17 -6.33
C PRO A 84 10.87 -3.98 -7.66
N LEU A 85 11.55 -3.42 -8.66
CA LEU A 85 10.94 -3.11 -9.96
C LEU A 85 10.46 -4.35 -10.71
N ASP A 86 11.07 -5.50 -10.46
CA ASP A 86 10.68 -6.80 -11.02
C ASP A 86 9.43 -7.40 -10.35
N GLN A 87 9.00 -6.85 -9.21
CA GLN A 87 7.81 -7.27 -8.48
C GLN A 87 6.60 -6.37 -8.70
N VAL A 88 6.77 -5.25 -9.41
CA VAL A 88 5.72 -4.28 -9.65
C VAL A 88 5.47 -4.05 -11.14
N CYS A 89 4.20 -3.97 -11.52
CA CYS A 89 3.79 -3.42 -12.80
C CYS A 89 3.18 -2.03 -12.61
N THR A 90 2.86 -1.33 -13.69
CA THR A 90 2.18 -0.04 -13.65
C THR A 90 0.95 -0.11 -14.53
N MET A 91 -0.18 0.35 -14.00
CA MET A 91 -1.48 0.40 -14.68
C MET A 91 -1.75 1.83 -15.19
N GLU A 92 -3.00 2.12 -15.58
CA GLU A 92 -3.42 3.39 -16.18
C GLU A 92 -3.07 4.63 -15.34
N THR A 93 -3.08 4.53 -14.00
CA THR A 93 -2.84 5.68 -13.10
C THR A 93 -1.37 5.99 -12.85
N GLY A 94 -0.44 5.15 -13.33
CA GLY A 94 0.99 5.32 -13.03
C GLY A 94 1.42 4.79 -11.65
N ALA A 95 0.47 4.42 -10.78
CA ALA A 95 0.75 3.83 -9.47
C ALA A 95 1.32 2.41 -9.64
N PRO A 96 2.35 2.03 -8.85
CA PRO A 96 2.91 0.68 -8.89
C PRO A 96 1.89 -0.33 -8.34
N VAL A 97 1.77 -1.48 -8.97
CA VAL A 97 0.88 -2.58 -8.56
C VAL A 97 1.72 -3.81 -8.28
N LEU A 98 1.53 -4.43 -7.11
CA LEU A 98 2.29 -5.61 -6.69
C LEU A 98 1.78 -6.84 -7.46
N ALA A 99 2.65 -7.46 -8.27
CA ALA A 99 2.24 -8.56 -9.15
C ALA A 99 1.73 -9.81 -8.40
N ALA A 100 2.22 -10.03 -7.17
CA ALA A 100 1.82 -11.17 -6.35
C ALA A 100 0.53 -10.96 -5.54
N ALA A 101 -0.06 -9.75 -5.60
CA ALA A 101 -1.27 -9.44 -4.85
C ALA A 101 -2.47 -10.29 -5.30
N VAL A 102 -3.37 -10.58 -4.37
CA VAL A 102 -4.64 -11.29 -4.68
C VAL A 102 -5.56 -10.42 -5.52
N ALA A 103 -5.55 -9.11 -5.26
CA ALA A 103 -6.31 -8.09 -5.97
C ALA A 103 -5.65 -6.71 -5.77
N SER A 104 -5.79 -5.84 -6.78
CA SER A 104 -5.22 -4.49 -6.82
C SER A 104 -6.08 -3.50 -7.59
#